data_AF-A0A6H0HBZ6-F1
#
_entry.id   AF-A0A6H0HBZ6-F1
#
_cell.length_a   1.000
_cell.length_b   1.000
_cell.length_c   1.000
_cell.angle_alpha   90.00
_cell.angle_beta   90.00
_cell.angle_gamma   90.00
#
_symmetry.space_group_name_H-M   'P 1'
#
loop_
_entity.id
_entity.type
_entity.pdbx_description
1 polymer ?
#
loop_
_entity_poly.entity_id
_entity_poly.type
_entity_poly.pdbx_seq_one_letter_code
_entity_poly.pdbx_strand_id
1 'polypeptide(L)'
;MYYCKNTSLQPFNLCETKEYLRYLGVSLNHQQILQIYIAMGEIPYYLKEISKGLSAAQNINVICFQRDSLLFDEFDILFHSLYEEPETYLNIIRAIAKKQ
;
A
#
# COMPACT_ATOMS: atom_id res chain seq x y z
N MET A 1 35.33 10.69 -2.92
CA MET A 1 34.84 9.49 -2.22
C MET A 1 33.70 9.93 -1.31
N TYR A 2 32.47 9.92 -1.82
CA TYR A 2 31.31 10.36 -1.05
C TYR A 2 30.85 9.19 -0.17
N TYR A 3 30.94 9.36 1.14
CA TYR A 3 30.33 8.45 2.11
C TYR A 3 28.83 8.46 1.88
N CYS A 4 28.27 7.37 1.34
CA CYS A 4 26.83 7.15 1.32
C CYS A 4 26.40 6.98 2.78
N LYS A 5 25.95 8.08 3.39
CA LYS A 5 25.29 8.04 4.69
C LYS A 5 24.02 7.22 4.47
N ASN A 6 23.97 6.04 5.09
CA ASN A 6 22.89 5.09 4.94
C ASN A 6 21.64 5.64 5.66
N THR A 7 21.00 6.65 5.08
CA THR A 7 19.74 7.22 5.57
C THR A 7 18.64 6.20 5.28
N SER A 8 18.33 5.37 6.27
CA SER A 8 17.19 4.46 6.19
C SER A 8 15.90 5.28 6.06
N LEU A 9 15.18 5.12 4.96
CA LEU A 9 13.86 5.70 4.80
C LEU A 9 12.94 5.04 5.83
N GLN A 10 12.48 5.83 6.79
CA GLN A 10 11.49 5.37 7.74
C GLN A 10 10.11 5.37 7.08
N PRO A 11 9.24 4.42 7.43
CA PRO A 11 7.85 4.46 7.01
C PRO A 11 7.18 5.73 7.54
N PHE A 12 6.18 6.23 6.81
CA PHE A 12 5.41 7.39 7.24
C PHE A 12 4.42 7.02 8.32
N ASN A 13 4.28 7.89 9.32
CA ASN A 13 3.12 7.87 10.19
C ASN A 13 1.90 8.54 9.52
N LEU A 14 0.74 8.51 10.19
CA LEU A 14 -0.50 9.09 9.66
C LEU A 14 -0.41 10.61 9.39
N CYS A 15 0.32 11.35 10.22
CA CYS A 15 0.54 12.78 10.03
C CYS A 15 1.39 13.04 8.78
N GLU A 16 2.48 12.32 8.62
CA GLU A 16 3.36 12.41 7.44
C GLU A 16 2.63 11.98 6.16
N THR A 17 1.77 10.97 6.25
CA THR A 17 0.89 10.54 5.15
C THR A 17 -0.03 11.69 4.71
N LYS A 18 -0.69 12.35 5.65
CA LYS A 18 -1.53 13.52 5.37
C LYS A 18 -0.73 14.65 4.70
N GLU A 19 0.45 14.94 5.22
CA GLU A 19 1.32 15.98 4.70
C GLU A 19 1.83 15.66 3.29
N TYR A 20 2.18 14.40 3.04
CA TYR A 20 2.61 13.95 1.73
C TYR A 20 1.49 14.00 0.69
N LEU A 21 0.28 13.55 1.04
CA LEU A 21 -0.89 13.68 0.16
C LEU A 21 -1.19 15.15 -0.15
N ARG A 22 -1.07 16.03 0.84
CA ARG A 22 -1.20 17.48 0.64
C ARG A 22 -0.13 18.03 -0.31
N TYR A 23 1.12 17.59 -0.17
CA TYR A 23 2.21 17.95 -1.08
C TYR A 23 1.94 17.49 -2.51
N LEU A 24 1.36 16.29 -2.69
CA LEU A 24 0.92 15.81 -4.00
C LEU A 24 -0.28 16.60 -4.55
N GLY A 25 -0.91 17.46 -3.74
CA GLY A 25 -2.10 18.24 -4.09
C GLY A 25 -3.39 17.42 -4.02
N VAL A 26 -3.38 16.32 -3.25
CA VAL A 26 -4.55 15.51 -2.95
C VAL A 26 -5.22 16.07 -1.70
N SER A 27 -6.49 16.47 -1.83
CA SER A 27 -7.30 16.98 -0.72
C SER A 27 -8.35 15.95 -0.34
N LEU A 28 -8.13 15.28 0.78
CA LEU A 28 -9.04 14.28 1.36
C LEU A 28 -9.35 14.63 2.81
N ASN A 29 -10.52 14.22 3.29
CA ASN A 29 -10.85 14.38 4.71
C ASN A 29 -10.10 13.37 5.57
N HIS A 30 -10.09 13.57 6.90
CA HIS A 30 -9.35 12.72 7.84
C HIS A 30 -9.74 11.24 7.76
N GLN A 31 -11.02 10.93 7.56
CA GLN A 31 -11.48 9.55 7.43
C GLN A 31 -10.93 8.87 6.16
N GLN A 32 -10.91 9.59 5.04
CA GLN A 32 -10.35 9.10 3.78
C GLN A 32 -8.84 8.95 3.83
N ILE A 33 -8.13 9.86 4.50
CA ILE A 33 -6.68 9.71 4.73
C ILE A 33 -6.40 8.47 5.58
N LEU A 34 -7.19 8.26 6.65
CA LEU A 34 -7.07 7.06 7.48
C LEU A 34 -7.33 5.77 6.68
N GLN A 35 -8.33 5.77 5.79
CA GLN A 35 -8.59 4.64 4.89
C GLN A 35 -7.40 4.33 3.99
N ILE A 36 -6.80 5.37 3.38
CA ILE A 36 -5.59 5.20 2.57
C ILE A 36 -4.45 4.63 3.42
N TYR A 37 -4.20 5.20 4.60
CA TYR A 37 -3.11 4.75 5.48
C TYR A 37 -3.26 3.29 5.90
N ILE A 38 -4.48 2.85 6.25
CA ILE A 38 -4.73 1.46 6.63
C ILE A 38 -4.59 0.51 5.43
N ALA A 39 -5.08 0.92 4.26
CA ALA A 39 -5.09 0.05 3.07
C ALA A 39 -3.73 -0.04 2.38
N MET A 40 -2.98 1.07 2.34
CA MET A 40 -1.70 1.17 1.64
C MET A 40 -0.49 0.98 2.57
N GLY A 41 -0.71 1.02 3.88
CA GLY A 41 0.37 1.00 4.87
C GLY A 41 1.21 2.28 4.85
N GLU A 42 2.42 2.16 5.35
CA GLU A 42 3.30 3.29 5.69
C GLU A 42 4.32 3.62 4.58
N ILE A 43 4.23 2.98 3.41
CA ILE A 43 5.23 3.04 2.35
C ILE A 43 4.96 4.22 1.40
N PRO A 44 5.82 5.27 1.36
CA PRO A 44 5.58 6.46 0.54
C PRO A 44 5.51 6.17 -0.96
N TYR A 45 6.21 5.13 -1.41
CA TYR A 45 6.21 4.70 -2.81
C TYR A 45 4.80 4.32 -3.30
N TYR A 46 3.94 3.78 -2.44
CA TYR A 46 2.56 3.44 -2.82
C TYR A 46 1.66 4.69 -2.86
N LEU A 47 1.89 5.64 -1.96
CA LEU A 47 1.09 6.86 -1.83
C LEU A 47 1.20 7.80 -3.04
N LYS A 48 2.28 7.69 -3.84
CA LYS A 48 2.47 8.52 -5.04
C LYS A 48 1.45 8.26 -6.15
N GLU A 49 0.83 7.07 -6.16
CA GLU A 49 -0.16 6.67 -7.16
C GLU A 49 -1.57 7.20 -6.83
N ILE A 50 -1.75 7.85 -5.67
CA ILE A 50 -3.02 8.45 -5.28
C ILE A 50 -3.36 9.61 -6.24
N SER A 51 -4.47 9.43 -6.94
CA SER A 51 -5.01 10.40 -7.90
C SER A 51 -5.92 11.42 -7.22
N LYS A 52 -5.77 12.67 -7.65
CA LYS A 52 -6.62 13.79 -7.24
C LYS A 52 -8.04 13.60 -7.75
N GLY A 53 -9.02 14.13 -7.02
CA GLY A 53 -10.43 14.10 -7.42
C GLY A 53 -11.12 12.75 -7.22
N LEU A 54 -10.38 11.70 -6.85
CA LEU A 54 -10.93 10.41 -6.46
C LEU A 54 -11.06 10.32 -4.94
N SER A 55 -12.11 9.64 -4.48
CA SER A 55 -12.24 9.23 -3.09
C SER A 55 -11.16 8.21 -2.69
N ALA A 56 -10.95 8.03 -1.39
CA ALA A 56 -10.05 6.98 -0.88
C ALA A 56 -10.42 5.59 -1.43
N ALA A 57 -11.70 5.22 -1.40
CA ALA A 57 -12.16 3.92 -1.92
C ALA A 57 -11.88 3.74 -3.42
N GLN A 58 -12.09 4.80 -4.23
CA GLN A 58 -11.78 4.75 -5.66
C GLN A 58 -10.27 4.61 -5.92
N ASN A 59 -9.45 5.37 -5.18
CA ASN A 59 -7.98 5.24 -5.27
C ASN A 59 -7.52 3.83 -4.89
N ILE A 60 -7.99 3.31 -3.75
CA ILE A 60 -7.66 1.95 -3.29
C ILE A 60 -8.07 0.92 -4.35
N ASN A 61 -9.27 1.07 -4.94
CA ASN A 61 -9.72 0.17 -5.98
C ASN A 61 -8.82 0.19 -7.22
N VAL A 62 -8.42 1.37 -7.68
CA VAL A 62 -7.52 1.52 -8.83
C VAL A 62 -6.14 0.94 -8.54
N ILE A 63 -5.59 1.17 -7.35
CA ILE A 63 -4.21 0.80 -7.05
C ILE A 63 -4.07 -0.67 -6.65
N CYS A 64 -5.06 -1.24 -5.96
CA CYS A 64 -4.97 -2.58 -5.38
C CYS A 64 -5.75 -3.66 -6.14
N PHE A 65 -6.80 -3.30 -6.89
CA PHE A 65 -7.75 -4.30 -7.40
C PHE A 65 -8.00 -4.22 -8.92
N GLN A 66 -7.35 -3.31 -9.64
CA GLN A 66 -7.41 -3.29 -11.10
C GLN A 66 -6.29 -4.14 -11.70
N ARG A 67 -6.58 -4.79 -12.82
CA ARG A 67 -5.55 -5.52 -13.57
C ARG A 67 -4.42 -4.56 -13.95
N ASP A 68 -3.19 -5.05 -13.83
CA ASP A 68 -1.96 -4.29 -14.11
C ASP A 68 -1.72 -3.07 -13.19
N SER A 69 -2.43 -2.97 -12.05
CA SER A 69 -2.19 -1.92 -11.06
C SER A 69 -0.99 -2.21 -10.18
N LEU A 70 -0.41 -1.16 -9.59
CA LEU A 70 0.85 -1.24 -8.84
C LEU A 70 0.86 -2.35 -7.78
N LEU A 71 -0.24 -2.50 -7.03
CA LEU A 71 -0.31 -3.44 -5.91
C LEU A 71 -1.13 -4.69 -6.21
N PHE A 72 -1.47 -4.94 -7.48
CA PHE A 72 -2.28 -6.09 -7.87
C PHE A 72 -1.58 -7.42 -7.55
N ASP A 73 -0.33 -7.57 -7.99
CA ASP A 73 0.47 -8.79 -7.79
C ASP A 73 1.34 -8.75 -6.53
N GLU A 74 1.33 -7.63 -5.79
CA GLU A 74 2.25 -7.39 -4.67
C GLU A 74 2.07 -8.41 -3.54
N PHE A 75 0.82 -8.82 -3.25
CA PHE A 75 0.56 -9.86 -2.25
C PHE A 75 1.26 -11.16 -2.64
N ASP A 76 1.10 -11.62 -3.89
CA ASP A 76 1.69 -12.87 -4.33
C ASP A 76 3.22 -12.76 -4.34
N ILE A 77 3.78 -11.65 -4.84
CA ILE A 77 5.24 -11.42 -4.87
C ILE A 77 5.83 -11.44 -3.46
N LEU A 78 5.29 -10.64 -2.53
CA LEU A 78 5.82 -10.56 -1.17
C LEU A 78 5.64 -11.86 -0.43
N PHE A 79 4.47 -12.50 -0.55
CA PHE A 79 4.20 -13.75 0.16
C PHE A 79 5.14 -14.87 -0.29
N HIS A 80 5.39 -15.00 -1.60
CA HIS A 80 6.35 -15.99 -2.12
C HIS A 80 7.80 -15.69 -1.71
N SER A 81 8.16 -14.42 -1.51
CA SER A 81 9.50 -14.06 -1.04
C SER A 81 9.75 -14.39 0.43
N LEU A 82 8.70 -14.56 1.23
CA LEU A 82 8.80 -14.74 2.69
C LEU A 82 8.88 -16.20 3.14
N TYR A 83 8.45 -17.15 2.31
CA TYR A 83 8.29 -18.56 2.72
C TYR A 83 8.96 -19.49 1.71
N GLU A 84 9.56 -20.58 2.20
CA GLU A 84 10.13 -21.65 1.36
C GLU A 84 9.03 -22.46 0.64
N GLU A 85 7.89 -22.68 1.31
CA GLU A 85 6.72 -23.40 0.77
C GLU A 85 5.45 -22.53 0.81
N PRO A 86 5.37 -21.44 0.01
CA PRO A 86 4.28 -20.47 0.09
C PRO A 86 2.91 -21.07 -0.25
N GLU A 87 2.85 -22.03 -1.17
CA GLU A 87 1.60 -22.66 -1.61
C GLU A 87 0.84 -23.37 -0.49
N THR A 88 1.56 -24.01 0.45
CA THR A 88 0.95 -24.67 1.61
C THR A 88 0.17 -23.66 2.45
N TYR A 89 0.78 -22.51 2.75
CA TYR A 89 0.13 -21.45 3.52
C TYR A 89 -0.99 -20.76 2.74
N LEU A 90 -0.80 -20.49 1.45
CA LEU A 90 -1.84 -19.92 0.58
C LEU A 90 -3.08 -20.80 0.52
N ASN A 91 -2.92 -22.12 0.43
CA ASN A 91 -4.03 -23.06 0.45
C ASN A 91 -4.83 -22.99 1.75
N ILE A 92 -4.16 -22.88 2.90
CA ILE A 92 -4.82 -22.70 4.21
C ILE A 92 -5.59 -21.37 4.24
N ILE A 93 -4.95 -20.26 3.85
CA ILE A 93 -5.57 -18.93 3.83
C ILE A 93 -6.81 -18.94 2.93
N ARG A 94 -6.71 -19.49 1.72
CA ARG A 94 -7.83 -19.60 0.76
C ARG A 94 -8.95 -20.50 1.28
N ALA A 95 -8.62 -21.58 1.98
CA ALA A 95 -9.63 -22.44 2.62
C ALA A 95 -10.41 -21.70 3.71
N ILE A 96 -9.74 -20.87 4.51
CA ILE A 96 -10.37 -20.04 5.54
C ILE A 96 -11.24 -18.95 4.90
N ALA A 97 -10.73 -18.25 3.89
CA ALA A 97 -11.43 -17.16 3.21
C ALA A 97 -12.75 -17.60 2.56
N LYS A 98 -12.82 -18.85 2.06
CA LYS A 98 -14.06 -19.42 1.49
C LYS A 98 -15.16 -19.69 2.51
N LYS A 99 -14.88 -19.63 3.81
CA LYS A 99 -15.83 -19.97 4.88
C LYS A 99 -16.66 -18.77 5.38
N GLN A 100 -16.75 -17.69 4.60
CA GLN A 100 -17.59 -16.53 4.92
C GLN A 100 -18.94 -16.59 4.22
#